data_AF-W1WXC1-F1
#
_entry.id   AF-W1WXC1-F1
#
_cell.length_a   1.000
_cell.length_b   1.000
_cell.length_c   1.000
_cell.angle_alpha   90.00
_cell.angle_beta   90.00
_cell.angle_gamma   90.00
#
_symmetry.space_group_name_H-M   'P 1'
#
loop_
_entity.id
_entity.type
_entity.pdbx_description
1 polymer ?
#
loop_
_entity_poly.entity_id
_entity_poly.type
_entity_poly.pdbx_seq_one_letter_code
_entity_poly.pdbx_strand_id
1 'polypeptide(L)'
;GLTKVKNGVAAKALEALGIVTEDIFESVEEQVGRGNKKVTSIYMTPRVKYVLELAVQIANRMKHNYVGTEHILLGLLSDGGGVAVGILRAMNIRTDDIVEAIRHILGSSTNDDHSGQDSSNNNSDLGDLADFGTDLNESA
;
A
#
# COMPACT_ATOMS: atom_id res chain seq x y z
N GLY A 1 -2.20 -10.44 -10.10
CA GLY A 1 -1.86 -9.21 -10.84
C GLY A 1 -0.91 -8.36 -10.02
N LEU A 2 -1.42 -7.70 -8.97
CA LEU A 2 -0.62 -6.94 -8.01
C LEU A 2 0.53 -7.75 -7.40
N THR A 3 0.32 -9.04 -7.15
CA THR A 3 1.34 -9.98 -6.65
C THR A 3 2.51 -10.23 -7.60
N LYS A 4 2.38 -9.92 -8.89
CA LYS A 4 3.49 -10.02 -9.87
C LYS A 4 4.35 -8.75 -9.94
N VAL A 5 3.92 -7.66 -9.31
CA VAL A 5 4.65 -6.38 -9.35
C VAL A 5 5.83 -6.48 -8.40
N LYS A 6 7.04 -6.54 -8.95
CA LYS A 6 8.28 -6.59 -8.17
C LYS A 6 8.38 -5.38 -7.24
N ASN A 7 8.74 -5.62 -5.99
CA ASN A 7 8.92 -4.61 -4.94
C ASN A 7 7.69 -3.74 -4.63
N GLY A 8 6.50 -4.08 -5.13
CA GLY A 8 5.27 -3.35 -4.82
C GLY A 8 4.84 -3.53 -3.36
N VAL A 9 4.35 -2.46 -2.72
CA VAL A 9 3.85 -2.51 -1.34
C VAL A 9 2.71 -3.51 -1.20
N ALA A 10 1.81 -3.60 -2.18
CA ALA A 10 0.74 -4.60 -2.19
C ALA A 10 1.26 -6.03 -2.25
N ALA A 11 2.28 -6.30 -3.07
CA ALA A 11 2.88 -7.64 -3.16
C ALA A 11 3.53 -8.02 -1.83
N LYS A 12 4.34 -7.12 -1.25
CA LYS A 12 4.98 -7.31 0.05
C LYS A 12 3.98 -7.53 1.18
N ALA A 13 2.86 -6.79 1.19
CA ALA A 13 1.81 -6.96 2.20
C ALA A 13 1.15 -8.34 2.12
N LEU A 14 0.88 -8.83 0.91
CA LEU A 14 0.31 -10.16 0.70
C LEU A 14 1.32 -11.27 1.03
N GLU A 15 2.60 -11.10 0.67
CA GLU A 15 3.68 -12.01 1.03
C GLU A 15 3.91 -12.10 2.55
N ALA A 16 3.80 -10.97 3.26
CA ALA A 16 3.89 -10.93 4.73
C ALA A 16 2.78 -11.74 5.42
N LEU A 17 1.64 -11.95 4.75
CA LEU A 17 0.54 -12.79 5.20
C LEU A 17 0.67 -14.24 4.71
N GLY A 18 1.80 -14.60 4.08
CA GLY A 18 2.07 -15.95 3.58
C GLY A 18 1.39 -16.26 2.24
N ILE A 19 0.84 -15.25 1.54
CA ILE A 19 0.19 -15.47 0.25
C ILE A 19 1.23 -15.45 -0.85
N VAL A 20 1.41 -16.60 -1.51
CA VAL A 20 2.23 -16.67 -2.70
C VAL A 20 1.41 -16.44 -3.96
N THR A 21 2.09 -15.99 -5.02
CA THR A 21 1.43 -15.69 -6.29
C THR A 21 0.74 -16.93 -6.87
N GLU A 22 1.37 -18.11 -6.75
CA GLU A 22 0.88 -19.34 -7.36
C GLU A 22 -0.49 -19.75 -6.82
N ASP A 23 -0.65 -19.78 -5.49
CA ASP A 23 -1.90 -20.10 -4.81
C ASP A 23 -3.06 -19.20 -5.24
N ILE A 24 -2.78 -17.91 -5.49
CA ILE A 24 -3.79 -16.97 -5.98
C ILE A 24 -4.21 -17.36 -7.40
N PHE A 25 -3.28 -17.70 -8.28
CA PHE A 25 -3.62 -18.09 -9.64
C PHE A 25 -4.41 -19.40 -9.67
N GLU A 26 -4.01 -20.40 -8.87
CA GLU A 26 -4.76 -21.64 -8.72
C GLU A 26 -6.19 -21.36 -8.24
N SER A 27 -6.35 -20.53 -7.20
CA SER A 27 -7.67 -20.14 -6.69
C SER A 27 -8.51 -19.36 -7.72
N VAL A 28 -7.89 -18.49 -8.52
CA VAL A 28 -8.59 -17.79 -9.62
C VAL A 28 -9.08 -18.79 -10.66
N GLU A 29 -8.24 -19.75 -11.04
CA GLU A 29 -8.59 -20.77 -12.03
C GLU A 29 -9.68 -21.70 -11.53
N GLU A 30 -9.68 -22.04 -10.25
CA GLU A 30 -10.74 -22.83 -9.62
C GLU A 30 -12.08 -22.06 -9.63
N GLN A 31 -12.08 -20.78 -9.26
CA GLN A 31 -13.31 -19.99 -9.14
C GLN A 31 -13.88 -19.51 -10.48
N VAL A 32 -13.03 -19.16 -11.44
CA VAL A 32 -13.42 -18.54 -12.71
C VAL A 32 -13.34 -19.52 -13.89
N GLY A 33 -12.48 -20.54 -13.78
CA GLY A 33 -12.20 -21.49 -14.85
C GLY A 33 -11.20 -20.98 -15.88
N ARG A 34 -10.65 -21.91 -16.67
CA ARG A 34 -9.81 -21.60 -17.83
C ARG A 34 -10.67 -21.47 -19.08
N GLY A 35 -10.62 -20.30 -19.73
CA GLY A 35 -11.32 -20.08 -21.00
C GLY A 35 -10.69 -20.89 -22.14
N ASN A 36 -11.52 -21.46 -23.04
CA ASN A 36 -11.06 -22.26 -24.19
C ASN A 36 -10.97 -21.46 -25.50
N LYS A 37 -11.31 -20.18 -25.49
CA LYS A 37 -11.43 -19.35 -26.69
C LYS A 37 -10.25 -18.40 -26.81
N LYS A 38 -9.67 -18.30 -28.01
CA LYS A 38 -8.67 -17.26 -28.30
C LYS A 38 -9.31 -15.89 -28.09
N VAL A 39 -8.73 -15.12 -27.18
CA VAL A 39 -9.21 -13.79 -26.81
C VAL A 39 -8.97 -12.84 -27.98
N THR A 40 -10.03 -12.19 -28.47
CA THR A 40 -9.96 -11.21 -29.56
C THR A 40 -9.75 -9.79 -29.06
N SER A 41 -10.28 -9.46 -27.88
CA SER A 41 -10.09 -8.17 -27.21
C SER A 41 -10.35 -8.29 -25.72
N ILE A 42 -9.57 -7.56 -24.92
CA ILE A 42 -9.71 -7.49 -23.46
C ILE A 42 -10.12 -6.06 -23.12
N TYR A 43 -11.26 -5.94 -22.42
CA TYR A 43 -11.74 -4.67 -21.90
C TYR A 43 -11.82 -4.71 -20.39
N MET A 44 -11.74 -3.53 -19.80
CA MET A 44 -11.95 -3.35 -18.38
C MET A 44 -13.43 -3.52 -18.05
N THR A 45 -13.74 -4.32 -17.02
CA THR A 45 -15.13 -4.41 -16.55
C THR A 45 -15.50 -3.12 -15.81
N PRO A 46 -16.79 -2.75 -15.75
CA PRO A 46 -17.24 -1.59 -14.97
C PRO A 46 -16.78 -1.65 -13.51
N ARG A 47 -16.68 -2.86 -12.95
CA ARG A 47 -16.18 -3.12 -11.60
C ARG A 47 -14.72 -2.72 -11.44
N VAL A 48 -13.84 -3.07 -12.38
CA VAL A 48 -12.42 -2.67 -12.27
C VAL A 48 -12.31 -1.15 -12.36
N LYS A 49 -13.14 -0.48 -13.18
CA LYS A 49 -13.14 1.00 -13.25
C LYS A 49 -13.48 1.60 -11.88
N TYR A 50 -14.50 1.08 -11.21
CA TYR A 50 -14.86 1.50 -9.86
C TYR A 50 -13.74 1.26 -8.83
N VAL A 51 -13.06 0.11 -8.89
CA VAL A 51 -11.91 -0.19 -8.03
C VAL A 51 -10.78 0.83 -8.21
N LEU A 52 -10.50 1.26 -9.44
CA LEU A 52 -9.48 2.30 -9.67
C LEU A 52 -9.91 3.67 -9.14
N GLU A 53 -11.19 4.01 -9.25
CA GLU A 53 -11.73 5.25 -8.67
C GLU A 53 -11.59 5.24 -7.13
N LEU A 54 -11.87 4.10 -6.48
CA LEU A 54 -11.63 3.92 -5.05
C LEU A 54 -10.15 4.06 -4.71
N ALA A 55 -9.25 3.49 -5.51
CA ALA A 55 -7.81 3.60 -5.30
C ALA A 55 -7.34 5.07 -5.32
N VAL A 56 -7.86 5.88 -6.24
CA VAL A 56 -7.58 7.33 -6.30
C VAL A 56 -8.07 8.04 -5.03
N GLN A 57 -9.29 7.73 -4.58
CA GLN A 57 -9.83 8.33 -3.34
C GLN A 57 -8.99 7.96 -2.11
N ILE A 58 -8.51 6.72 -2.03
CA ILE A 58 -7.67 6.23 -0.93
C ILE A 58 -6.31 6.93 -0.95
N ALA A 59 -5.66 7.05 -2.11
CA ALA A 59 -4.40 7.78 -2.25
C ALA A 59 -4.53 9.24 -1.76
N ASN A 60 -5.61 9.92 -2.18
CA ASN A 60 -5.90 11.29 -1.76
C ASN A 60 -6.14 11.39 -0.24
N ARG A 61 -6.87 10.44 0.36
CA ARG A 61 -7.11 10.40 1.81
C ARG A 61 -5.82 10.17 2.60
N MET A 62 -4.89 9.40 2.04
CA MET A 62 -3.56 9.16 2.59
C MET A 62 -2.57 10.31 2.31
N LYS A 63 -3.02 11.38 1.63
CA LYS A 63 -2.20 12.52 1.20
C LYS A 63 -1.00 12.09 0.33
N HIS A 64 -1.15 11.01 -0.42
CA HIS A 64 -0.15 10.57 -1.40
C HIS A 64 -0.41 11.24 -2.75
N ASN A 65 0.62 11.83 -3.35
CA ASN A 65 0.52 12.52 -4.64
C ASN A 65 0.40 11.57 -5.86
N TYR A 66 0.46 10.26 -5.63
CA TYR A 66 0.38 9.24 -6.67
C TYR A 66 -0.39 8.01 -6.19
N VAL A 67 -0.92 7.24 -7.14
CA VAL A 67 -1.61 5.97 -6.88
C VAL A 67 -0.61 4.82 -6.95
N GLY A 68 -0.16 4.32 -5.80
CA GLY A 68 0.62 3.09 -5.69
C GLY A 68 -0.18 1.79 -5.71
N THR A 69 0.53 0.67 -5.64
CA THR A 69 -0.04 -0.69 -5.66
C THR A 69 -0.95 -0.97 -4.47
N GLU A 70 -0.60 -0.41 -3.31
CA GLU A 70 -1.31 -0.49 -2.04
C GLU A 70 -2.67 0.18 -2.12
N HIS A 71 -2.79 1.32 -2.80
CA HIS A 71 -4.09 1.96 -3.00
C HIS A 71 -5.00 1.13 -3.89
N ILE A 72 -4.44 0.46 -4.91
CA ILE A 72 -5.22 -0.44 -5.78
C ILE A 72 -5.68 -1.66 -4.99
N LEU A 73 -4.82 -2.24 -4.15
CA LEU A 73 -5.19 -3.36 -3.28
C LEU A 73 -6.28 -2.95 -2.28
N LEU A 74 -6.13 -1.80 -1.62
CA LEU A 74 -7.13 -1.27 -0.70
C LEU A 74 -8.45 -0.94 -1.40
N GLY A 75 -8.41 -0.40 -2.63
CA GLY A 75 -9.59 -0.16 -3.46
C GLY A 75 -10.32 -1.46 -3.81
N LEU A 76 -9.57 -2.50 -4.16
CA LEU A 76 -10.09 -3.83 -4.46
C LEU A 76 -10.77 -4.47 -3.24
N LEU A 77 -10.20 -4.27 -2.05
CA LEU A 77 -10.78 -4.74 -0.78
C LEU A 77 -12.01 -3.91 -0.37
N SER A 78 -12.00 -2.60 -0.63
CA SER A 78 -13.08 -1.67 -0.28
C SER A 78 -14.33 -1.83 -1.14
N ASP A 79 -14.17 -2.33 -2.37
CA ASP A 79 -15.28 -2.76 -3.22
C ASP A 79 -16.10 -3.92 -2.59
N GLY A 80 -15.55 -4.58 -1.55
CA GLY A 80 -16.29 -5.42 -0.60
C GLY A 80 -16.84 -6.74 -1.16
N GLY A 81 -16.67 -7.00 -2.45
CA GLY A 81 -17.14 -8.21 -3.11
C GLY A 81 -16.29 -8.63 -4.30
N GLY A 82 -16.82 -9.58 -5.06
CA GLY A 82 -16.17 -10.10 -6.25
C GLY A 82 -15.14 -11.19 -5.95
N VAL A 83 -14.52 -11.67 -7.04
CA VAL A 83 -13.66 -12.85 -7.03
C VAL A 83 -12.45 -12.66 -6.10
N ALA A 84 -11.82 -11.48 -6.10
CA ALA A 84 -10.64 -11.22 -5.28
C ALA A 84 -10.90 -11.36 -3.77
N VAL A 85 -11.98 -10.76 -3.27
CA VAL A 85 -12.38 -10.87 -1.85
C VAL A 85 -12.76 -12.32 -1.52
N GLY A 86 -13.43 -13.01 -2.45
CA GLY A 86 -13.77 -14.42 -2.32
C GLY A 86 -12.54 -15.32 -2.16
N ILE A 87 -11.51 -15.11 -2.98
CA ILE A 87 -10.25 -15.86 -2.92
C ILE A 87 -9.52 -15.61 -1.60
N LEU A 88 -9.37 -14.36 -1.18
CA LEU A 88 -8.68 -14.04 0.08
C LEU A 88 -9.39 -14.67 1.29
N ARG A 89 -10.73 -14.68 1.28
CA ARG A 89 -11.52 -15.38 2.31
C ARG A 89 -11.35 -16.89 2.26
N ALA A 90 -11.28 -17.49 1.08
CA ALA A 90 -11.04 -18.92 0.92
C ALA A 90 -9.65 -19.32 1.45
N MET A 91 -8.67 -18.43 1.34
CA MET A 91 -7.34 -18.56 1.94
C MET A 91 -7.31 -18.23 3.45
N ASN A 92 -8.47 -18.00 4.07
CA ASN A 92 -8.62 -17.67 5.48
C ASN A 92 -7.93 -16.37 5.90
N ILE A 93 -7.88 -15.38 5.00
CA ILE A 93 -7.24 -14.08 5.22
C ILE A 93 -8.31 -13.01 5.32
N ARG A 94 -8.24 -12.21 6.39
CA ARG A 94 -9.18 -11.13 6.61
C ARG A 94 -8.67 -9.87 5.94
N THR A 95 -9.59 -9.08 5.42
CA THR A 95 -9.29 -7.77 4.83
C THR A 95 -8.51 -6.89 5.80
N ASP A 96 -8.85 -6.90 7.08
CA ASP A 96 -8.21 -6.08 8.11
C ASP A 96 -6.73 -6.42 8.30
N ASP A 97 -6.36 -7.70 8.17
CA ASP A 97 -4.96 -8.15 8.30
C ASP A 97 -4.11 -7.57 7.16
N ILE A 98 -4.67 -7.46 5.96
CA ILE A 98 -4.01 -6.83 4.80
C ILE A 98 -3.85 -5.33 5.00
N VAL A 99 -4.88 -4.65 5.53
CA VAL A 99 -4.80 -3.21 5.82
C VAL A 99 -3.69 -2.94 6.83
N GLU A 100 -3.59 -3.77 7.87
CA GLU A 100 -2.57 -3.63 8.90
C GLU A 100 -1.16 -3.90 8.36
N ALA A 101 -0.99 -4.93 7.53
CA ALA A 101 0.28 -5.20 6.85
C ALA A 101 0.74 -4.02 5.99
N ILE A 102 -0.17 -3.39 5.24
CA ILE A 102 0.14 -2.19 4.43
C ILE A 102 0.54 -1.02 5.33
N ARG A 103 -0.19 -0.76 6.42
CA ARG A 103 0.15 0.30 7.38
C ARG A 103 1.53 0.11 7.98
N HIS A 104 1.85 -1.13 8.38
CA HIS A 104 3.14 -1.45 8.95
C HIS A 104 4.28 -1.16 7.95
N ILE A 105 4.13 -1.56 6.68
CA ILE A 105 5.14 -1.32 5.63
C ILE A 105 5.31 0.19 5.34
N LEU A 106 4.21 0.96 5.31
CA LEU A 106 4.28 2.40 5.07
C LEU A 106 4.86 3.17 6.27
N GLY A 107 4.46 2.80 7.49
CA GLY A 107 4.95 3.43 8.72
C GLY A 107 6.41 3.10 9.04
N SER A 108 6.93 1.95 8.58
CA SER A 108 8.36 1.67 8.67
C SER A 108 9.19 2.49 7.67
N SER A 109 8.62 2.86 6.52
CA SER A 109 9.31 3.69 5.52
C SER A 109 9.54 5.15 5.97
N THR A 110 8.74 5.65 6.91
CA THR A 110 8.86 7.03 7.45
C THR A 110 9.79 7.13 8.66
N ASN A 111 10.14 6.01 9.29
CA ASN A 111 10.88 5.98 10.55
C ASN A 111 12.40 5.78 10.38
N ASP A 112 12.89 5.65 9.14
CA ASP A 112 14.32 5.51 8.83
C ASP A 112 15.05 6.86 8.65
N ASP A 113 14.40 8.00 8.90
CA ASP A 113 14.97 9.35 8.67
C ASP A 113 15.22 10.15 9.98
N HIS A 114 15.53 9.46 11.09
CA HIS A 114 15.98 10.08 12.34
C HIS A 114 16.97 9.23 13.15
N SER A 115 18.09 8.86 12.53
CA SER A 115 19.30 8.47 13.27
C SER A 115 20.52 9.29 12.82
N GLY A 116 20.34 10.62 12.79
CA GLY A 116 21.44 11.58 12.83
C GLY A 116 21.98 11.68 14.26
N GLN A 117 22.84 10.74 14.62
CA GLN A 117 23.68 10.82 15.80
C GLN A 117 24.83 11.79 15.47
N ASP A 118 24.73 13.06 15.89
CA ASP A 118 25.91 13.93 15.96
C ASP A 118 25.86 14.88 17.18
N SER A 119 26.85 14.64 18.04
CA SER A 119 27.58 15.57 18.90
C SER A 119 26.85 16.47 19.90
N SER A 120 27.06 16.11 21.18
CA SER A 120 27.38 17.00 22.29
C SER A 120 27.80 18.41 21.86
N ASN A 121 27.00 19.41 22.22
CA ASN A 121 27.59 20.69 22.62
C ASN A 121 26.78 21.30 23.76
N ASN A 122 27.38 21.28 24.95
CA ASN A 122 26.91 21.99 26.12
C ASN A 122 26.85 23.48 25.81
N ASN A 123 25.66 24.08 25.84
CA ASN A 123 25.48 25.49 26.15
C ASN A 123 24.27 25.64 27.06
N SER A 124 24.45 25.24 28.31
CA SER A 124 23.59 25.62 29.42
C SER A 124 23.84 27.09 29.79
N ASP A 125 23.34 28.03 28.99
CA ASP A 125 23.06 29.41 29.44
C ASP A 125 22.35 30.22 28.33
N LEU A 126 21.05 30.00 28.12
CA LEU A 126 20.25 30.94 27.33
C LEU A 126 18.85 31.05 27.97
N GLY A 127 18.69 32.08 28.80
CA GLY A 127 17.40 32.49 29.39
C GLY A 127 16.47 33.15 28.35
N ASP A 128 15.75 34.21 28.78
CA ASP A 128 14.67 34.96 28.09
C ASP A 128 14.94 35.52 26.66
N LEU A 129 16.03 35.11 25.99
CA LEU A 129 16.35 35.51 24.61
C LEU A 129 16.03 34.45 23.53
N ALA A 130 15.39 33.32 23.88
CA ALA A 130 15.02 32.29 22.90
C ALA A 130 13.99 32.77 21.84
N ASP A 131 13.23 33.84 22.11
CA ASP A 131 12.14 34.31 21.24
C ASP A 131 12.61 35.16 20.04
N PHE A 132 13.92 35.45 19.94
CA PHE A 132 14.51 36.25 18.85
C PHE A 132 15.51 35.48 17.98
N GLY A 133 15.70 34.18 18.22
CA GLY A 133 16.62 33.35 17.43
C GLY A 133 15.97 32.84 16.15
N THR A 134 15.98 33.63 15.08
CA THR A 134 15.66 33.12 13.74
C THR A 134 16.80 32.24 13.23
N ASP A 135 16.54 30.95 13.10
CA ASP A 135 17.47 29.98 12.52
C ASP A 135 17.59 30.21 11.00
N LEU A 136 18.81 30.36 10.51
CA LEU A 136 19.13 30.72 9.12
C LEU A 136 19.40 29.51 8.22
N ASN A 137 19.22 28.28 8.74
CA ASN A 137 19.51 27.06 7.98
C ASN A 137 18.38 26.62 7.02
N GLU A 138 17.25 27.32 6.99
CA GLU A 138 16.07 27.00 6.14
C GLU A 138 16.02 27.80 4.81
N SER A 139 17.11 28.42 4.37
CA SER A 139 17.10 29.28 3.15
C SER A 139 18.21 29.03 2.12
N ALA A 140 18.70 27.78 2.00
CA ALA A 140 19.58 27.38 0.90
C ALA A 140 19.11 26.07 0.23
#